data_AF-A0A3D8V8F6-F1
#
_entry.id   AF-A0A3D8V8F6-F1
#
_cell.length_a   1.000
_cell.length_b   1.000
_cell.length_c   1.000
_cell.angle_alpha   90.00
_cell.angle_beta   90.00
_cell.angle_gamma   90.00
#
_symmetry.space_group_name_H-M   'P 1'
#
loop_
_entity.id
_entity.type
_entity.pdbx_description
1 polymer ?
#
loop_
_entity_poly.entity_id
_entity_poly.type
_entity_poly.pdbx_seq_one_letter_code
_entity_poly.pdbx_strand_id
1 'polypeptide(L)' 'MRVVATNSLVPGAVLAKTIYNESGQALLQQGVTFTPRIIERLKSFDITYVYIEDGREAIVP' A
#
# COMPACT_ATOMS: atom_id res chain seq x y z
N MET A 1 -4.34 -7.42 -9.87
CA MET A 1 -3.36 -6.57 -9.16
C MET A 1 -3.27 -5.29 -9.95
N ARG A 2 -3.39 -4.16 -9.28
CA ARG A 2 -3.42 -2.84 -9.93
C ARG A 2 -2.39 -1.92 -9.32
N VAL A 3 -1.76 -1.09 -10.14
CA VAL A 3 -0.91 0.01 -9.66
C VAL A 3 -1.79 1.20 -9.32
N VAL A 4 -1.63 1.73 -8.11
CA VAL A 4 -2.36 2.92 -7.66
C VAL A 4 -1.35 3.92 -7.09
N ALA A 5 -1.58 5.21 -7.38
CA ALA A 5 -0.80 6.28 -6.79
C ALA A 5 -1.07 6.34 -5.28
N THR A 6 -0.02 6.44 -4.47
CA THR A 6 -0.12 6.51 -2.99
C THR A 6 -1.00 7.68 -2.54
N ASN A 7 -1.10 8.74 -3.35
CA ASN A 7 -1.97 9.88 -3.06
C ASN A 7 -3.47 9.61 -3.30
N SER A 8 -3.81 8.61 -4.11
CA SER A 8 -5.18 8.16 -4.38
C SER A 8 -5.53 6.88 -3.59
N LEU A 9 -4.63 6.42 -2.72
CA LEU A 9 -4.83 5.22 -1.93
C LEU A 9 -5.89 5.47 -0.86
N VAL A 10 -6.84 4.54 -0.77
CA VAL A 10 -7.85 4.54 0.29
C VAL A 10 -7.46 3.56 1.40
N PRO A 11 -7.71 3.90 2.68
CA PRO A 11 -7.59 2.94 3.76
C PRO A 11 -8.47 1.71 3.50
N GLY A 12 -7.97 0.52 3.89
CA GLY A 12 -8.67 -0.75 3.68
C GLY A 12 -8.23 -1.53 2.44
N ALA A 13 -7.52 -0.90 1.49
CA ALA A 13 -6.89 -1.64 0.40
C ALA A 13 -5.80 -2.60 0.91
N VAL A 14 -5.49 -3.66 0.17
CA VAL A 14 -4.50 -4.67 0.54
C VAL A 14 -3.29 -4.60 -0.39
N LEU A 15 -2.08 -4.64 0.18
CA LEU A 15 -0.82 -4.64 -0.55
C LEU A 15 -0.62 -5.95 -1.32
N ALA A 16 -0.53 -5.87 -2.64
CA ALA A 16 -0.33 -7.02 -3.51
C ALA A 16 1.13 -7.50 -3.61
N LYS A 17 2.11 -6.65 -3.30
CA LYS A 17 3.54 -6.98 -3.36
C LYS A 17 4.29 -6.35 -2.20
N THR A 18 5.17 -7.11 -1.57
CA THR A 18 6.07 -6.61 -0.53
C THR A 18 6.88 -5.42 -1.06
N ILE A 19 6.91 -4.34 -0.28
CA ILE A 19 7.72 -3.17 -0.53
C ILE A 19 9.03 -3.37 0.24
N TYR A 20 10.15 -3.24 -0.48
CA TYR A 20 11.49 -3.33 0.10
C TYR A 20 12.13 -1.94 0.08
N ASN A 21 12.97 -1.65 1.07
CA ASN A 21 13.85 -0.50 1.02
C ASN A 21 15.11 -0.79 0.17
N GLU A 22 15.97 0.21 0.02
CA GLU A 22 17.22 0.10 -0.76
C GLU A 22 18.19 -0.95 -0.22
N SER A 23 18.09 -1.29 1.08
CA SER A 23 18.90 -2.35 1.70
C SER A 23 18.30 -3.75 1.52
N GLY A 24 17.18 -3.90 0.80
CA GLY A 24 16.50 -5.18 0.62
C GLY A 24 15.67 -5.64 1.82
N GLN A 25 15.48 -4.79 2.83
CA GLN A 25 14.64 -5.08 3.98
C GLN A 25 13.18 -4.78 3.65
N ALA A 26 12.27 -5.67 4.06
CA ALA A 26 10.84 -5.48 3.84
C ALA A 26 10.32 -4.30 4.69
N LEU A 27 9.91 -3.22 4.04
CA LEU A 27 9.25 -2.08 4.65
C LEU A 27 7.78 -2.39 4.97
N LEU A 28 7.11 -3.08 4.05
CA LEU A 28 5.72 -3.48 4.17
C LEU A 28 5.53 -4.83 3.47
N GLN A 29 5.02 -5.83 4.18
CA GLN A 29 4.83 -7.17 3.63
C GLN A 29 3.55 -7.26 2.78
N GLN A 30 3.57 -8.10 1.75
CA GLN A 30 2.37 -8.46 0.99
C GLN A 30 1.25 -8.95 1.92
N GLY A 31 0.01 -8.60 1.60
CA GLY A 31 -1.18 -8.94 2.40
C GLY A 31 -1.49 -7.94 3.52
N VAL A 32 -0.64 -6.93 3.75
CA VAL A 32 -0.92 -5.86 4.72
C VAL A 32 -2.02 -4.94 4.20
N THR A 33 -3.00 -4.65 5.05
CA THR A 33 -4.02 -3.63 4.80
C THR A 33 -3.45 -2.22 5.01
N PHE A 34 -3.67 -1.32 4.06
CA PHE A 34 -3.29 0.07 4.21
C PHE A 34 -4.18 0.77 5.24
N THR A 35 -3.55 1.27 6.30
CA THR A 35 -4.17 2.18 7.27
C THR A 35 -3.76 3.63 6.95
N PRO A 36 -4.46 4.65 7.47
CA PRO A 36 -4.07 6.05 7.26
C PRO A 36 -2.60 6.31 7.61
N ARG A 37 -2.14 5.76 8.74
CA ARG A 37 -0.75 5.87 9.20
C ARG A 37 0.26 5.22 8.25
N ILE A 38 -0.09 4.08 7.64
CA ILE A 38 0.78 3.43 6.64
C ILE A 38 0.86 4.29 5.39
N ILE A 39 -0.27 4.82 4.92
CA ILE A 39 -0.33 5.69 3.74
C ILE A 39 0.54 6.93 3.95
N GLU A 40 0.45 7.57 5.12
CA GLU A 40 1.31 8.72 5.45
C GLU A 40 2.80 8.35 5.44
N ARG A 41 3.19 7.21 6.02
CA ARG A 41 4.59 6.76 5.96
C ARG A 41 5.07 6.56 4.53
N LEU A 42 4.25 5.94 3.67
CA LEU A 42 4.63 5.70 2.28
C LEU A 42 4.89 7.03 1.56
N LYS A 43 4.08 8.06 1.82
CA LYS A 43 4.30 9.42 1.30
C LYS A 43 5.59 10.04 1.84
N SER A 44 5.91 9.84 3.13
CA SER A 44 7.17 10.32 3.72
C SER A 44 8.42 9.62 3.19
N PHE A 45 8.29 8.44 2.59
CA PHE A 45 9.37 7.71 1.92
C PHE A 45 9.41 7.98 0.40
N ASP A 46 8.70 8.99 -0.10
CA ASP A 46 8.57 9.29 -1.54
C ASP A 46 8.06 8.12 -2.40
N ILE A 47 7.40 7.14 -1.77
CA ILE A 47 6.80 6.00 -2.47
C ILE A 47 5.53 6.50 -3.16
N THR A 48 5.64 6.71 -4.47
CA THR A 48 4.59 7.38 -5.25
C THR A 48 3.52 6.40 -5.78
N TYR A 49 3.87 5.13 -5.96
CA TYR A 49 2.99 4.09 -6.50
C TYR A 49 3.14 2.78 -5.73
N VAL A 50 2.02 2.08 -5.52
CA VAL A 50 2.00 0.75 -4.89
C VAL A 50 1.12 -0.22 -5.68
N TYR A 51 1.43 -1.50 -5.56
CA TYR A 51 0.59 -2.57 -6.09
C TYR A 51 -0.46 -2.96 -5.04
N ILE A 52 -1.73 -2.89 -5.43
CA ILE A 52 -2.83 -3.37 -4.60
C ILE A 52 -3.49 -4.61 -5.21
N GLU A 53 -4.10 -5.43 -4.37
CA GLU A 53 -4.88 -6.58 -4.82
C GLU A 53 -6.09 -6.11 -5.64
N ASP A 54 -6.41 -6.84 -6.71
CA ASP A 54 -7.65 -6.61 -7.47
C ASP A 54 -8.78 -7.33 -6.72
N GLY A 55 -9.76 -6.58 -6.24
CA GLY A 55 -10.99 -7.19 -5.73
C GLY A 55 -11.18 -7.10 -4.23
N ARG A 56 -11.56 -5.91 -3.80
CA ARG A 56 -12.81 -5.57 -3.08
C ARG A 56 -12.47 -4.28 -2.34
N GLU A 57 -13.01 -3.16 -2.81
CA GLU A 57 -13.25 -2.04 -1.89
C GLU A 57 -13.92 -2.67 -0.67
N ALA A 58 -13.26 -2.59 0.49
CA ALA A 58 -13.91 -2.93 1.72
C ALA A 58 -15.09 -1.96 1.81
N ILE A 59 -16.26 -2.43 1.40
CA ILE A 59 -17.54 -1.81 1.72
C ILE A 59 -17.56 -1.67 3.23
N VAL A 60 -17.20 -0.49 3.71
CA VAL A 60 -17.40 -0.12 5.10
C VAL A 60 -18.92 0.01 5.29
N PRO A 61 -19.56 -0.86 6.10
CA PRO A 61 -20.99 -0.77 6.36
C PRO A 61 -21.35 0.49 7.14
#